data_AF-A0A914R2I3-F1
#
_entry.id   AF-A0A914R2I3-F1
#
_cell.length_a   1.000
_cell.length_b   1.000
_cell.length_c   1.000
_cell.angle_alpha   90.00
_cell.angle_beta   90.00
_cell.angle_gamma   90.00
#
_symmetry.space_group_name_H-M   'P 1'
#
loop_
_entity.id
_entity.type
_entity.pdbx_description
1 polymer ?
#
loop_
_entity_poly.entity_id
_entity_poly.type
_entity_poly.pdbx_seq_one_letter_code
_entity_poly.pdbx_strand_id
1 'polypeptide(L)' 'LQEFPAYYARIKKPIDLKQISEKARAGHYQTWAEFDADFRLMCKNAKMFNETGSVINKACFFYYFL' A
#
# COMPACT_ATOMS: atom_id res chain seq x y z
N LEU A 1 -0.88 1.52 16.63
CA LEU A 1 0.14 0.55 16.17
C LEU A 1 -0.08 -0.89 16.69
N GLN A 2 -1.22 -1.23 17.33
CA GLN A 2 -1.33 -2.48 18.09
C GLN A 2 -2.64 -3.26 17.87
N GLU A 3 -3.17 -3.32 16.65
CA GLU A 3 -4.32 -4.19 16.34
C GLU A 3 -3.99 -5.40 15.45
N PHE A 4 -2.81 -5.43 14.80
CA PHE A 4 -2.45 -6.51 13.87
C PHE A 4 -0.98 -6.93 13.98
N PRO A 5 -0.53 -7.52 15.10
CA PRO A 5 0.86 -7.93 15.28
C PRO A 5 1.35 -8.90 14.19
N ALA A 6 0.48 -9.80 13.70
CA ALA A 6 0.80 -10.72 12.60
C ALA A 6 1.03 -9.99 11.24
N TYR A 7 0.35 -8.88 11.01
CA TYR A 7 0.55 -8.06 9.80
C TYR A 7 1.95 -7.45 9.80
N TYR A 8 2.34 -6.82 10.92
CA TYR A 8 3.65 -6.16 11.05
C TYR A 8 4.81 -7.16 11.16
N ALA A 9 4.57 -8.40 11.61
CA ALA A 9 5.56 -9.46 11.57
C ALA A 9 5.88 -9.91 10.12
N ARG A 10 4.89 -9.87 9.22
CA ARG A 10 5.03 -10.32 7.83
C ARG A 10 5.38 -9.20 6.86
N ILE A 11 4.86 -7.99 7.08
CA ILE A 11 5.04 -6.83 6.21
C ILE A 11 6.13 -5.91 6.74
N LYS A 12 7.28 -5.90 6.05
CA LYS A 12 8.48 -5.18 6.47
C LYS A 12 8.41 -3.66 6.33
N LYS A 13 7.59 -3.16 5.40
CA LYS A 13 7.40 -1.73 5.13
C LYS A 13 5.90 -1.44 5.05
N PRO A 14 5.20 -1.35 6.19
CA PRO A 14 3.76 -1.08 6.21
C PRO A 14 3.49 0.31 5.65
N ILE A 15 2.44 0.43 4.84
CA ILE A 15 1.96 1.69 4.29
C ILE A 15 0.49 1.54 3.95
N ASP A 16 -0.26 2.62 4.08
CA ASP A 16 -1.69 2.70 3.75
C ASP A 16 -2.01 4.01 3.02
N LEU A 17 -3.24 4.14 2.52
CA LEU A 17 -3.69 5.33 1.80
C LEU A 17 -3.67 6.60 2.65
N LYS A 18 -3.86 6.51 3.97
CA LYS A 18 -3.82 7.67 4.85
C LYS A 18 -2.41 8.24 4.89
N GLN A 19 -1.41 7.39 5.10
CA GLN A 19 0.01 7.78 5.08
C GLN A 19 0.41 8.33 3.71
N ILE A 20 -0.01 7.70 2.61
CA ILE A 20 0.27 8.20 1.25
C ILE A 20 -0.35 9.60 1.04
N SER A 21 -1.59 9.80 1.50
CA SER A 21 -2.28 11.09 1.41
C SER A 21 -1.60 12.18 2.25
N GLU A 22 -1.15 11.85 3.45
CA GLU A 22 -0.39 12.75 4.32
C GLU A 22 0.95 13.16 3.68
N LYS A 23 1.70 12.19 3.13
CA LYS A 23 2.94 12.47 2.40
C LYS A 23 2.72 13.38 1.19
N ALA A 24 1.63 13.16 0.43
CA ALA A 24 1.29 14.00 -0.71
C ALA A 24 0.98 15.44 -0.28
N ARG A 25 0.14 15.63 0.76
CA ARG A 25 -0.20 16.95 1.30
C ARG A 25 1.01 17.68 1.90
N ALA A 26 1.95 16.93 2.48
CA ALA A 26 3.19 17.46 3.02
C ALA A 26 4.26 17.74 1.94
N GLY A 27 3.99 17.45 0.66
CA GLY A 27 4.96 17.66 -0.42
C GLY A 27 6.16 16.71 -0.39
N HIS A 28 6.03 15.54 0.24
CA HIS A 28 7.13 14.56 0.34
C HIS A 28 7.43 13.84 -0.97
N TYR A 29 6.55 13.93 -1.96
CA TYR A 29 6.78 13.39 -3.30
C TYR A 29 7.20 14.54 -4.21
N GLN A 30 8.47 14.55 -4.60
CA GLN A 30 9.05 15.46 -5.58
C GLN A 30 8.76 15.01 -7.01
N THR A 31 8.51 13.71 -7.19
CA THR A 31 8.19 13.13 -8.49
C THR A 31 6.98 12.20 -8.42
N TRP A 32 6.31 12.01 -9.56
CA TRP A 32 5.23 11.03 -9.67
C TRP A 32 5.71 9.60 -9.38
N ALA A 33 6.96 9.28 -9.73
CA ALA A 33 7.55 7.97 -9.48
C ALA A 33 7.63 7.63 -7.99
N GLU A 34 7.85 8.61 -7.11
CA GLU A 34 7.89 8.38 -5.66
C GLU A 34 6.51 8.09 -5.08
N PHE A 35 5.48 8.79 -5.57
CA PHE A 35 4.09 8.48 -5.21
C PHE A 35 3.70 7.07 -5.70
N ASP A 36 3.98 6.76 -6.97
CA ASP A 36 3.66 5.45 -7.56
C ASP A 36 4.38 4.32 -6.84
N ALA A 37 5.63 4.51 -6.42
CA ALA A 37 6.38 3.52 -5.65
C ALA A 37 5.68 3.15 -4.33
N ASP A 38 5.18 4.14 -3.60
CA ASP A 38 4.47 3.91 -2.34
C ASP A 38 3.08 3.30 -2.55
N PHE A 39 2.39 3.71 -3.62
CA PHE A 39 1.12 3.10 -4.00
C PHE A 39 1.30 1.62 -4.41
N ARG A 40 2.32 1.30 -5.21
CA ARG A 40 2.73 -0.08 -5.54
C ARG A 40 3.06 -0.88 -4.28
N LEU A 41 3.80 -0.28 -3.34
CA LEU A 41 4.17 -0.93 -2.09
C LEU A 41 2.94 -1.30 -1.26
N MET A 42 1.99 -0.37 -1.11
CA MET A 42 0.71 -0.64 -0.45
C MET A 42 0.00 -1.84 -1.08
N CYS A 43 -0.08 -1.86 -2.42
CA CYS A 43 -0.71 -2.96 -3.14
C CYS A 43 0.04 -4.29 -3.01
N LYS A 44 1.37 -4.27 -3.01
CA LYS A 44 2.19 -5.46 -2.77
C LYS A 44 1.95 -6.02 -1.36
N ASN A 45 1.89 -5.15 -0.35
CA ASN A 45 1.61 -5.55 1.03
C ASN A 45 0.21 -6.15 1.15
N ALA A 46 -0.79 -5.53 0.52
CA ALA A 46 -2.15 -6.03 0.50
C ALA A 46 -2.24 -7.42 -0.16
N LYS A 47 -1.52 -7.66 -1.27
CA LYS A 47 -1.47 -8.98 -1.92
C LYS A 47 -0.71 -10.03 -1.10
N MET A 48 0.32 -9.63 -0.36
CA MET A 48 1.12 -10.54 0.45
C MET A 48 0.39 -10.98 1.72
N PHE A 49 -0.45 -10.10 2.28
CA PHE A 49 -1.20 -10.39 3.49
C PHE A 49 -2.55 -11.05 3.21
N ASN A 50 -3.29 -10.58 2.20
CA ASN A 50 -4.62 -11.09 1.90
C ASN A 50 -4.56 -12.32 0.98
N GLU A 51 -5.50 -13.25 1.16
CA GLU A 51 -5.64 -14.42 0.29
C GLU A 51 -5.80 -14.02 -1.18
N THR A 52 -5.16 -14.82 -2.05
CA THR A 52 -5.26 -14.70 -3.50
C THR A 52 -6.72 -14.80 -3.93
N GLY A 53 -7.23 -13.78 -4.63
CA GLY A 53 -8.63 -13.74 -5.10
C GLY A 53 -9.60 -12.93 -4.23
N SER A 54 -9.17 -12.47 -3.05
CA SER A 54 -9.94 -11.52 -2.24
C SER A 54 -10.21 -10.20 -2.98
N VAL A 55 -11.28 -9.50 -2.61
CA VAL A 55 -11.65 -8.20 -3.20
C VAL A 55 -10.51 -7.18 -3.07
N ILE A 56 -9.79 -7.20 -1.94
CA ILE A 56 -8.65 -6.32 -1.67
C ILE A 56 -7.47 -6.62 -2.62
N ASN A 57 -7.19 -7.91 -2.87
CA ASN A 57 -6.16 -8.33 -3.82
C ASN A 57 -6.51 -7.89 -5.27
N LYS A 58 -7.78 -8.01 -5.66
CA LYS A 58 -8.29 -7.63 -6.99
C LYS A 58 -8.34 -6.12 -7.21
N ALA A 59 -8.75 -5.34 -6.21
CA ALA A 59 -8.81 -3.88 -6.30
C ALA A 59 -7.44 -3.28 -6.65
N CYS A 60 -6.39 -3.70 -5.95
CA CYS A 60 -5.01 -3.27 -6.23
C CYS A 60 -4.45 -3.78 -7.58
N PHE A 61 -5.07 -4.78 -8.20
CA PHE A 61 -4.75 -5.20 -9.56
C PHE A 61 -5.47 -4.33 -10.60
N PHE A 62 -6.75 -4.01 -10.38
CA PHE A 62 -7.55 -3.19 -11.29
C PHE A 62 -7.02 -1.75 -11.42
N TYR A 63 -6.57 -1.12 -10.33
CA TYR A 63 -5.95 0.21 -10.36
C TYR A 63 -4.60 0.25 -11.11
N TYR A 64 -4.02 -0.91 -11.43
CA TYR A 64 -2.74 -1.03 -12.13
C TYR A 64 -2.87 -1.13 -13.65
N PHE A 65 -4.06 -1.43 -14.15
CA PHE A 65 -4.34 -1.73 -15.56
C PHE A 65 -5.36 -0.76 -16.19
N LEU A 66 -5.54 0.42 -15.58
CA LEU A 66 -6.26 1.56 -16.14
C LEU A 66 -5.30 2.74 -16.28
#